data_AF-A0A9D7PBT2-F1
#
_entry.id   AF-A0A9D7PBT2-F1
#
_cell.length_a   1.000
_cell.length_b   1.000
_cell.length_c   1.000
_cell.angle_alpha   90.00
_cell.angle_beta   90.00
_cell.angle_gamma   90.00
#
_symmetry.space_group_name_H-M   'P 1'
#
loop_
_entity.id
_entity.type
_entity.pdbx_description
1 polymer ?
#
loop_
_entity_poly.entity_id
_entity_poly.type
_entity_poly.pdbx_seq_one_letter_code
_entity_poly.pdbx_strand_id
1 'polypeptide(L)'
;MTVTITKACLAPKCERAARSRGLCGKHYQRLVKRGSIDDPPKPFEVCTVEGCLVRHHSRGLCTTHISRLKATGSLAKPVRSLGERFWPKVNRRAPDDCWPWTGRRNAYGYGIISAPPRSGRRYYIASRVSLELTGVEIPDGMVVRHKCDNPPCVNPAHLEVGTVADNARDMADRRRSTIGGRNPQAKLTEDDLRGIRGRLALGESQVSVALVYGVSKTTINDIARGRTWARVA
;
A
#
# COMPACT_ATOMS: atom_id res chain seq x y z
N MET A 1 -59.87 44.07 2.99
CA MET A 1 -58.83 43.34 2.25
C MET A 1 -59.32 41.91 2.06
N THR A 2 -59.76 41.54 0.86
CA THR A 2 -60.21 40.18 0.55
C THR A 2 -58.99 39.28 0.36
N VAL A 3 -58.68 38.45 1.37
CA VAL A 3 -57.63 37.44 1.25
C VAL A 3 -58.12 36.37 0.27
N THR A 4 -57.57 36.38 -0.94
CA THR A 4 -57.88 35.36 -1.95
C THR A 4 -57.15 34.07 -1.53
N ILE A 5 -57.89 33.13 -0.94
CA ILE A 5 -57.35 31.82 -0.57
C ILE A 5 -57.10 31.04 -1.87
N THR A 6 -55.86 31.07 -2.36
CA THR A 6 -55.45 30.22 -3.47
C THR A 6 -55.26 28.79 -2.97
N LYS A 7 -56.10 27.87 -3.45
CA LYS A 7 -56.02 26.45 -3.08
C LYS A 7 -54.69 25.86 -3.55
N ALA A 8 -54.06 25.03 -2.71
CA ALA A 8 -52.85 24.29 -3.08
C ALA A 8 -53.13 23.23 -4.15
N CYS A 9 -52.08 22.83 -4.88
CA CYS A 9 -52.14 21.74 -5.85
C CYS A 9 -52.47 20.41 -5.17
N LEU A 10 -53.40 19.64 -5.74
CA LEU A 10 -53.79 18.30 -5.26
C LEU A 10 -52.71 17.22 -5.45
N ALA A 11 -51.58 17.54 -6.10
CA ALA A 11 -50.54 16.57 -6.33
C ALA A 11 -49.75 16.36 -5.02
N PRO A 12 -49.44 15.11 -4.63
CA PRO A 12 -48.70 14.84 -3.42
C PRO A 12 -47.39 15.65 -3.35
N LYS A 13 -47.12 16.26 -2.19
CA LYS A 13 -45.89 17.04 -1.92
C LYS A 13 -45.68 18.24 -2.89
N CYS A 14 -46.76 18.81 -3.41
CA CYS A 14 -46.70 20.00 -4.26
C CYS A 14 -47.33 21.21 -3.58
N GLU A 15 -46.51 22.19 -3.20
CA GLU A 15 -46.95 23.42 -2.52
C GLU A 15 -47.37 24.54 -3.47
N ARG A 16 -47.35 24.30 -4.80
CA ARG A 16 -47.73 25.32 -5.78
C ARG A 16 -49.25 25.56 -5.75
N ALA A 17 -49.67 26.79 -5.99
CA ALA A 17 -51.08 27.12 -6.16
C ALA A 17 -51.72 26.38 -7.34
N ALA A 18 -52.93 25.86 -7.13
CA ALA A 18 -53.76 25.28 -8.17
C ALA A 18 -54.22 26.37 -9.16
N ARG A 19 -54.21 26.02 -10.45
CA ARG A 19 -54.63 26.92 -11.54
C ARG A 19 -55.79 26.35 -12.36
N SER A 20 -55.88 25.03 -12.50
CA SER A 20 -56.96 24.37 -13.25
C SER A 20 -57.22 22.99 -12.68
N ARG A 21 -58.50 22.62 -12.50
CA ARG A 21 -58.94 21.32 -11.97
C ARG A 21 -58.21 20.90 -10.68
N GLY A 22 -57.93 21.84 -9.78
CA GLY A 22 -57.21 21.58 -8.52
C GLY A 22 -55.71 21.28 -8.67
N LEU A 23 -55.13 21.41 -9.88
CA LEU A 23 -53.71 21.16 -10.15
C LEU A 23 -52.96 22.45 -10.50
N CYS A 24 -51.68 22.53 -10.15
CA CYS A 24 -50.80 23.59 -10.65
C CYS A 24 -50.57 23.42 -12.16
N GLY A 25 -50.11 24.48 -12.83
CA GLY A 25 -49.90 24.45 -14.29
C GLY A 25 -49.02 23.28 -14.77
N LYS A 26 -47.97 22.91 -14.03
CA LYS A 26 -47.12 21.75 -14.35
C LYS A 26 -47.87 20.42 -14.26
N HIS A 27 -48.62 20.19 -13.19
CA HIS A 27 -49.35 18.92 -13.00
C HIS A 27 -50.55 18.81 -13.94
N TYR A 28 -51.25 19.92 -14.18
CA TYR A 28 -52.31 19.96 -15.18
C TYR A 28 -51.79 19.62 -16.59
N GLN A 29 -50.67 20.22 -16.99
CA GLN A 29 -50.04 19.90 -18.29
C GLN A 29 -49.56 18.45 -18.38
N ARG A 30 -49.06 17.85 -17.29
CA ARG A 30 -48.69 16.43 -17.25
C ARG A 30 -49.91 15.53 -17.41
N LEU A 31 -50.99 15.83 -16.68
CA LEU A 31 -52.24 15.08 -16.77
C LEU A 31 -52.78 15.10 -18.21
N VAL A 32 -52.84 16.28 -18.84
CA VAL A 32 -53.33 16.42 -20.22
C VAL A 32 -52.44 15.70 -21.23
N LYS A 33 -51.11 15.74 -21.07
CA LYS A 33 -50.17 15.17 -22.06
C LYS A 33 -49.91 13.67 -21.88
N ARG A 34 -49.98 13.16 -20.65
CA ARG A 34 -49.49 11.83 -20.28
C ARG A 34 -50.52 10.97 -19.53
N GLY A 35 -51.69 11.53 -19.20
CA GLY A 35 -52.72 10.83 -18.42
C GLY A 35 -52.39 10.66 -16.92
N SER A 36 -51.25 11.16 -16.44
CA SER A 36 -50.86 11.08 -15.02
C SER A 36 -50.22 12.39 -14.53
N ILE A 37 -50.41 12.69 -13.24
CA ILE A 37 -49.74 13.80 -12.54
C ILE A 37 -48.36 13.43 -12.03
N ASP A 38 -48.06 12.13 -11.93
CA ASP A 38 -46.79 11.63 -11.42
C ASP A 38 -45.64 11.94 -12.39
N ASP A 39 -44.46 12.15 -11.82
CA ASP A 39 -43.22 12.37 -12.57
C ASP A 39 -42.27 11.21 -12.29
N PRO A 40 -42.40 10.08 -13.02
CA PRO A 40 -41.45 8.99 -12.85
C PRO A 40 -40.05 9.50 -13.19
N PRO A 41 -39.01 9.08 -12.43
CA PRO A 41 -37.64 9.47 -12.74
C PRO A 41 -37.32 9.06 -14.18
N LYS A 42 -36.82 10.01 -14.97
CA LYS A 42 -36.42 9.73 -16.34
C LYS A 42 -35.34 8.62 -16.32
N PRO A 43 -35.48 7.55 -17.11
CA PRO A 43 -34.42 6.56 -17.26
C PRO A 43 -33.12 7.27 -17.66
N PHE A 44 -32.02 6.91 -17.00
CA PHE A 44 -30.71 7.37 -17.44
C PHE A 44 -30.21 6.44 -18.54
N GLU A 45 -29.59 7.00 -19.56
CA GLU A 45 -28.91 6.19 -20.57
C GLU A 45 -27.53 5.80 -20.06
N VAL A 46 -27.13 4.57 -20.39
CA VAL A 46 -25.82 4.02 -20.07
C VAL A 46 -24.84 4.27 -21.20
N CYS A 47 -23.55 4.13 -20.91
CA CYS A 47 -22.49 4.26 -21.88
C CYS A 47 -22.67 3.23 -23.01
N THR A 48 -22.43 3.64 -24.25
CA THR A 48 -22.51 2.78 -25.44
C THR A 48 -21.31 1.84 -25.61
N VAL A 49 -20.29 1.94 -24.75
CA VAL A 49 -19.15 1.02 -24.78
C VAL A 49 -19.61 -0.32 -24.21
N GLU A 50 -19.41 -1.39 -24.97
CA GLU A 50 -19.77 -2.74 -24.60
C GLU A 50 -19.26 -3.10 -23.19
N GLY A 51 -20.15 -3.64 -22.34
CA GLY A 51 -19.85 -4.00 -20.96
C GLY A 51 -19.75 -2.81 -19.98
N CYS A 52 -19.98 -1.57 -20.41
CA CYS A 52 -19.96 -0.40 -19.52
C CYS A 52 -21.37 -0.01 -19.05
N LEU A 53 -21.69 -0.30 -17.79
CA LEU A 53 -22.99 0.01 -17.18
C LEU A 53 -23.04 1.43 -16.55
N VAL A 54 -22.01 2.25 -16.77
CA VAL A 54 -21.92 3.59 -16.20
C VAL A 54 -22.84 4.53 -16.98
N ARG A 55 -23.54 5.44 -16.27
CA ARG A 55 -24.34 6.50 -16.88
C ARG A 55 -23.53 7.28 -17.92
N HIS A 56 -24.11 7.48 -19.10
CA HIS A 56 -23.51 8.33 -20.12
C HIS A 56 -23.47 9.79 -19.65
N HIS A 57 -22.46 10.55 -20.07
CA HIS A 57 -22.35 11.97 -19.77
C HIS A 57 -22.70 12.80 -21.02
N SER A 58 -22.09 12.49 -22.15
CA SER A 58 -22.41 13.10 -23.45
C SER A 58 -21.96 12.22 -24.61
N ARG A 59 -22.57 12.40 -25.78
CA ARG A 59 -22.25 11.63 -27.01
C ARG A 59 -22.33 10.10 -26.81
N GLY A 60 -23.24 9.63 -25.95
CA GLY A 60 -23.37 8.21 -25.62
C GLY A 60 -22.26 7.65 -24.74
N LEU A 61 -21.30 8.45 -24.27
CA LEU A 61 -20.12 7.98 -23.52
C LEU A 61 -20.14 8.48 -22.08
N CYS A 62 -19.67 7.65 -21.13
CA CYS A 62 -19.42 8.08 -19.76
C CYS A 62 -18.21 9.03 -19.69
N THR A 63 -18.08 9.78 -18.60
CA THR A 63 -16.98 10.75 -18.40
C THR A 63 -15.61 10.11 -18.61
N THR A 64 -15.39 8.90 -18.09
CA THR A 64 -14.11 8.18 -18.25
C THR A 64 -13.80 7.82 -19.71
N HIS A 65 -14.79 7.37 -20.48
CA HIS A 65 -14.62 7.04 -21.89
C HIS A 65 -14.38 8.29 -22.74
N ILE A 66 -15.07 9.40 -22.44
CA ILE A 66 -14.81 10.70 -23.08
C ILE A 66 -13.36 11.15 -22.83
N SER A 67 -12.92 11.15 -21.58
CA SER A 67 -11.55 11.56 -21.22
C SER A 67 -10.50 10.68 -21.90
N ARG A 68 -10.75 9.36 -22.00
CA ARG A 68 -9.83 8.43 -22.64
C ARG A 68 -9.74 8.65 -24.15
N LEU A 69 -10.88 8.84 -24.81
CA LEU A 69 -10.95 9.15 -26.25
C LEU A 69 -10.15 10.42 -26.55
N LYS A 70 -10.30 11.46 -25.73
CA LYS A 70 -9.54 12.72 -25.87
C LYS A 70 -8.03 12.52 -25.67
N ALA A 71 -7.63 11.73 -24.68
CA ALA A 71 -6.22 11.58 -24.32
C ALA A 71 -5.45 10.61 -25.24
N THR A 72 -6.11 9.60 -25.81
CA THR A 72 -5.44 8.48 -26.49
C THR A 72 -6.00 8.17 -27.88
N GLY A 73 -7.10 8.79 -28.30
CA GLY A 73 -7.82 8.44 -29.52
C GLY A 73 -8.62 7.12 -29.41
N SER A 74 -8.60 6.44 -28.27
CA SER A 74 -9.27 5.14 -28.07
C SER A 74 -10.21 5.13 -26.86
N LEU A 75 -11.32 4.39 -26.98
CA LEU A 75 -12.23 4.10 -25.88
C LEU A 75 -11.74 2.94 -25.01
N ALA A 76 -10.90 2.05 -25.55
CA ALA A 76 -10.39 0.88 -24.85
C ALA A 76 -9.42 1.29 -23.73
N LYS A 77 -9.50 0.63 -22.57
CA LYS A 77 -8.53 0.84 -21.49
C LYS A 77 -7.17 0.27 -21.93
N PRO A 78 -6.09 1.07 -21.98
CA PRO A 78 -4.79 0.57 -22.39
C PRO A 78 -4.29 -0.46 -21.36
N VAL A 79 -4.04 -1.68 -21.82
CA VAL A 79 -3.39 -2.73 -21.04
C VAL A 79 -1.88 -2.48 -21.15
N ARG A 80 -1.32 -1.80 -20.15
CA ARG A 80 0.13 -1.62 -20.06
C ARG A 80 0.75 -2.83 -19.38
N SER A 81 1.79 -3.38 -20.00
CA SER A 81 2.66 -4.41 -19.44
C SER A 81 3.27 -3.98 -18.09
N LEU A 82 3.85 -4.93 -17.37
CA LEU A 82 4.55 -4.61 -16.12
C LEU A 82 5.74 -3.67 -16.39
N GLY A 83 6.51 -3.91 -17.44
CA GLY A 83 7.67 -3.10 -17.83
C GLY A 83 7.29 -1.65 -18.13
N GLU A 84 6.24 -1.42 -18.92
CA GLU A 84 5.76 -0.07 -19.26
C GLU A 84 5.27 0.74 -18.05
N ARG A 85 4.89 0.06 -16.96
CA ARG A 85 4.51 0.70 -15.69
C ARG A 85 5.68 0.82 -14.71
N PHE A 86 6.74 0.03 -14.91
CA PHE A 86 7.89 -0.07 -14.05
C PHE A 86 8.97 0.95 -14.42
N TRP A 87 9.48 0.91 -15.65
CA TRP A 87 10.63 1.72 -16.07
C TRP A 87 10.46 3.24 -15.91
N PRO A 88 9.26 3.84 -16.12
CA PRO A 88 9.06 5.27 -15.85
C PRO A 88 9.21 5.68 -14.37
N LYS A 89 9.24 4.71 -13.45
CA LYS A 89 9.41 4.93 -12.00
C LYS A 89 10.82 4.61 -11.50
N VAL A 90 11.74 4.36 -12.43
CA VAL A 90 13.14 4.09 -12.11
C VAL A 90 13.96 5.31 -12.50
N ASN A 91 14.58 5.95 -11.51
CA ASN A 91 15.58 6.97 -11.79
C ASN A 91 16.89 6.26 -12.17
N ARG A 92 17.07 5.99 -13.47
CA ARG A 92 18.27 5.33 -14.02
C ARG A 92 19.45 6.32 -14.01
N ARG A 93 20.54 5.92 -13.37
CA ARG A 93 21.80 6.67 -13.26
C ARG A 93 22.91 5.90 -13.95
N ALA A 94 24.18 6.13 -13.61
CA ALA A 94 25.28 5.34 -14.14
C ALA A 94 25.10 3.83 -13.82
N PRO A 95 25.75 2.92 -14.56
CA PRO A 95 25.63 1.47 -14.35
C PRO A 95 26.01 1.01 -12.94
N ASP A 96 27.00 1.66 -12.32
CA ASP A 96 27.47 1.36 -10.96
C ASP A 96 26.78 2.21 -9.88
N ASP A 97 25.86 3.09 -10.27
CA ASP A 97 25.07 3.88 -9.34
C ASP A 97 23.82 3.12 -8.90
N CYS A 98 23.33 3.43 -7.71
CA CYS A 98 21.98 3.03 -7.35
C CYS A 98 20.97 3.66 -8.32
N TRP A 99 19.95 2.88 -8.71
CA TRP A 99 18.79 3.39 -9.45
C TRP A 99 17.59 3.49 -8.50
N PRO A 100 17.30 4.68 -7.93
CA PRO A 100 16.24 4.81 -6.95
C PRO A 100 14.85 4.57 -7.55
N TRP A 101 14.04 3.79 -6.86
CA TRP A 101 12.61 3.68 -7.11
C TRP A 101 11.88 4.96 -6.68
N THR A 102 11.16 5.57 -7.61
CA THR A 102 10.39 6.80 -7.38
C THR A 102 8.91 6.55 -7.07
N GLY A 103 8.46 5.29 -7.15
CA GLY A 103 7.10 4.89 -6.80
C GLY A 103 6.90 4.65 -5.29
N ARG A 104 5.75 4.06 -4.95
CA ARG A 104 5.41 3.69 -3.56
C ARG A 104 6.43 2.73 -2.97
N ARG A 105 6.70 2.89 -1.67
CA ARG A 105 7.55 2.01 -0.86
C ARG A 105 6.73 1.38 0.27
N ASN A 106 7.16 0.23 0.78
CA ASN A 106 6.58 -0.40 1.97
C ASN A 106 7.16 0.21 3.26
N ALA A 107 6.69 -0.25 4.42
CA ALA A 107 7.16 0.23 5.73
C ALA A 107 8.65 -0.04 5.98
N TYR A 108 9.23 -1.01 5.28
CA TYR A 108 10.64 -1.38 5.36
C TYR A 108 11.51 -0.65 4.31
N GLY A 109 10.95 0.32 3.58
CA GLY A 109 11.67 1.14 2.61
C GLY A 109 11.82 0.53 1.20
N TYR A 110 11.40 -0.72 0.98
CA TYR A 110 11.48 -1.36 -0.33
C TYR A 110 10.46 -0.80 -1.31
N GLY A 111 10.87 -0.54 -2.54
CA GLY A 111 9.97 -0.18 -3.63
C GLY A 111 8.95 -1.28 -3.90
N ILE A 112 7.71 -0.89 -4.20
CA ILE A 112 6.63 -1.81 -4.57
C ILE A 112 5.85 -1.31 -5.78
N ILE A 113 5.39 -2.25 -6.60
CA ILE A 113 4.53 -1.99 -7.76
C ILE A 113 3.35 -2.95 -7.77
N SER A 114 2.17 -2.46 -8.16
CA SER A 114 1.02 -3.34 -8.39
C SER A 114 1.19 -4.09 -9.71
N ALA A 115 0.73 -5.33 -9.77
CA ALA A 115 0.56 -6.06 -11.02
C ALA A 115 -0.69 -6.94 -10.91
N PRO A 116 -1.27 -7.40 -12.04
CA PRO A 116 -2.28 -8.43 -11.99
C PRO A 116 -1.81 -9.59 -11.10
N PRO A 117 -2.65 -10.10 -10.20
CA PRO A 117 -2.23 -11.12 -9.25
C PRO A 117 -1.84 -12.41 -9.99
N ARG A 118 -0.57 -12.79 -9.91
CA ARG A 118 -0.08 -14.13 -10.29
C ARG A 118 -0.37 -15.19 -9.22
N SER A 119 -0.49 -14.75 -7.95
CA SER A 119 -0.62 -15.61 -6.77
C SER A 119 -1.49 -14.98 -5.68
N GLY A 120 -2.52 -14.21 -6.07
CA GLY A 120 -3.39 -13.47 -5.16
C GLY A 120 -2.76 -12.20 -4.53
N ARG A 121 -1.45 -11.98 -4.70
CA ARG A 121 -0.75 -10.78 -4.22
C ARG A 121 -1.02 -9.56 -5.10
N ARG A 122 -1.42 -8.44 -4.46
CA ARG A 122 -1.68 -7.15 -5.14
C ARG A 122 -0.43 -6.34 -5.45
N TYR A 123 0.65 -6.53 -4.70
CA TYR A 123 1.90 -5.77 -4.81
C TYR A 123 3.11 -6.69 -4.88
N TYR A 124 4.08 -6.30 -5.70
CA TYR A 124 5.34 -6.98 -5.93
C TYR A 124 6.50 -6.05 -5.54
N ILE A 125 7.58 -6.63 -5.02
CA ILE A 125 8.81 -5.90 -4.68
C ILE A 125 9.49 -5.42 -5.97
N ALA A 126 9.80 -4.14 -6.04
CA ALA A 126 10.31 -3.49 -7.25
C ALA A 126 11.69 -4.00 -7.66
N SER A 127 12.59 -4.32 -6.71
CA SER A 127 13.90 -4.91 -7.03
C SER A 127 13.75 -6.29 -7.69
N ARG A 128 12.83 -7.12 -7.18
CA ARG A 128 12.49 -8.41 -7.79
C ARG A 128 11.97 -8.24 -9.22
N VAL A 129 11.03 -7.33 -9.40
CA VAL A 129 10.48 -7.01 -10.73
C VAL A 129 11.58 -6.55 -11.69
N SER A 130 12.57 -5.78 -11.21
CA SER A 130 13.68 -5.33 -12.05
C SER A 130 14.50 -6.49 -12.61
N LEU A 131 14.87 -7.46 -11.77
CA LEU A 131 15.62 -8.65 -12.22
C LEU A 131 14.79 -9.51 -13.19
N GLU A 132 13.51 -9.74 -12.89
CA GLU A 132 12.62 -10.49 -13.79
C GLU A 132 12.49 -9.78 -15.16
N LEU A 133 12.39 -8.45 -15.18
CA LEU A 133 12.30 -7.67 -16.43
C LEU A 133 13.60 -7.65 -17.23
N THR A 134 14.75 -7.94 -16.62
CA THR A 134 16.02 -8.16 -17.34
C THR A 134 16.23 -9.60 -17.78
N GLY A 135 15.23 -10.48 -17.60
CA GLY A 135 15.31 -11.88 -18.01
C GLY A 135 15.98 -12.80 -16.98
N VAL A 136 16.22 -12.33 -15.75
CA VAL A 136 16.75 -13.18 -14.68
C VAL A 136 15.59 -13.94 -14.05
N GLU A 137 15.63 -15.26 -14.16
CA GLU A 137 14.70 -16.14 -13.48
C GLU A 137 15.01 -16.18 -11.97
N ILE A 138 13.96 -16.11 -11.15
CA ILE A 138 14.08 -16.12 -9.69
C ILE A 138 13.28 -17.31 -9.18
N PRO A 139 13.96 -18.42 -8.85
CA PRO A 139 13.29 -19.64 -8.41
C PRO A 139 12.37 -19.41 -7.20
N ASP A 140 11.38 -20.28 -7.05
CA ASP A 140 10.48 -20.25 -5.91
C ASP A 140 11.25 -20.42 -4.58
N GLY A 141 10.84 -19.65 -3.57
CA GLY A 141 11.53 -19.61 -2.28
C GLY A 141 12.80 -18.77 -2.25
N MET A 142 13.33 -18.33 -3.39
CA MET A 142 14.49 -17.43 -3.44
C MET A 142 14.10 -15.96 -3.20
N VAL A 143 15.04 -15.22 -2.63
CA VAL A 143 14.94 -13.79 -2.33
C VAL A 143 15.90 -12.98 -3.19
N VAL A 144 15.57 -11.71 -3.40
CA VAL A 144 16.47 -10.74 -4.05
C VAL A 144 17.13 -9.91 -2.98
N ARG A 145 18.46 -9.90 -2.99
CA ARG A 145 19.32 -9.23 -2.01
C ARG A 145 19.98 -8.02 -2.64
N HIS A 146 20.26 -7.00 -1.83
CA HIS A 146 20.90 -5.76 -2.26
C HIS A 146 22.38 -5.79 -1.89
N LYS A 147 23.26 -5.72 -2.89
CA LYS A 147 24.71 -5.55 -2.65
C LYS A 147 25.01 -4.19 -2.02
N CYS A 148 24.21 -3.17 -2.35
CA CYS A 148 24.37 -1.77 -1.93
C CYS A 148 23.64 -1.38 -0.62
N ASP A 149 22.94 -2.30 0.08
CA ASP A 149 22.12 -2.00 1.27
C ASP A 149 21.12 -0.82 1.13
N ASN A 150 20.68 -0.51 -0.10
CA ASN A 150 19.76 0.58 -0.36
C ASN A 150 18.41 0.02 -0.84
N PRO A 151 17.41 -0.20 0.05
CA PRO A 151 16.16 -0.89 -0.29
C PRO A 151 15.35 -0.28 -1.46
N PRO A 152 15.35 1.05 -1.66
CA PRO A 152 14.78 1.67 -2.86
C PRO A 152 15.52 1.39 -4.17
N CYS A 153 16.76 0.89 -4.15
CA CYS A 153 17.52 0.63 -5.36
C CYS A 153 16.91 -0.53 -6.16
N VAL A 154 16.77 -0.33 -7.46
CA VAL A 154 16.30 -1.36 -8.40
C VAL A 154 17.29 -1.58 -9.55
N ASN A 155 18.55 -1.14 -9.43
CA ASN A 155 19.56 -1.42 -10.44
C ASN A 155 19.87 -2.93 -10.45
N PRO A 156 19.64 -3.68 -11.55
CA PRO A 156 19.97 -5.10 -11.65
C PRO A 156 21.42 -5.42 -11.27
N ALA A 157 22.38 -4.54 -11.59
CA ALA A 157 23.79 -4.71 -11.23
C ALA A 157 24.02 -4.69 -9.71
N HIS A 158 23.13 -4.10 -8.92
CA HIS A 158 23.19 -4.02 -7.46
C HIS A 158 22.36 -5.11 -6.75
N LEU A 159 21.74 -6.00 -7.53
CA LEU A 159 20.86 -7.04 -7.02
C LEU A 159 21.48 -8.42 -7.26
N GLU A 160 21.14 -9.35 -6.39
CA GLU A 160 21.53 -10.75 -6.52
C GLU A 160 20.44 -11.67 -6.00
N VAL A 161 20.28 -12.83 -6.62
CA VAL A 161 19.38 -13.86 -6.14
C VAL A 161 20.10 -14.70 -5.08
N GLY A 162 19.40 -15.04 -4.01
CA GLY A 162 19.93 -15.92 -2.98
C GLY A 162 18.83 -16.51 -2.12
N THR A 163 19.24 -17.24 -1.11
CA THR A 163 18.36 -17.85 -0.13
C THR A 163 18.05 -16.89 1.02
N VAL A 164 17.04 -17.23 1.83
CA VAL A 164 16.77 -16.53 3.09
C VAL A 164 17.98 -16.62 4.04
N ALA A 165 18.71 -17.75 4.01
CA ALA A 165 19.92 -17.92 4.81
C ALA A 165 21.04 -16.97 4.36
N ASP A 166 21.20 -16.75 3.05
CA ASP A 166 22.16 -15.77 2.52
C ASP A 166 21.83 -14.35 3.00
N ASN A 167 20.57 -13.95 2.90
CA ASN A 167 20.13 -12.64 3.40
C ASN A 167 20.32 -12.48 4.92
N ALA A 168 20.15 -13.57 5.69
CA ALA A 168 20.43 -13.56 7.13
C ALA A 168 21.94 -13.43 7.43
N ARG A 169 22.81 -14.07 6.62
CA ARG A 169 24.27 -13.88 6.70
C ARG A 169 24.66 -12.45 6.36
N ASP A 170 24.13 -11.87 5.28
CA ASP A 170 24.39 -10.47 4.94
C ASP A 170 24.03 -9.51 6.08
N MET A 171 22.91 -9.77 6.77
CA MET A 171 22.51 -8.97 7.93
C MET A 171 23.52 -9.09 9.08
N ALA A 172 24.03 -10.29 9.35
CA ALA A 172 25.00 -10.55 10.40
C ALA A 172 26.36 -9.92 10.07
N ASP A 173 26.87 -10.15 8.86
CA ASP A 173 28.18 -9.65 8.40
C ASP A 173 28.21 -8.11 8.39
N ARG A 174 27.09 -7.50 8.01
CA ARG A 174 26.93 -6.04 8.00
C ARG A 174 26.52 -5.47 9.36
N ARG A 175 26.53 -6.30 10.41
CA ARG A 175 26.19 -5.95 11.79
C ARG A 175 24.85 -5.22 11.90
N ARG A 176 23.86 -5.63 11.10
CA ARG A 176 22.49 -5.07 11.12
C ARG A 176 21.53 -5.92 11.96
N SER A 177 22.00 -7.02 12.53
CA SER A 177 21.20 -7.86 13.43
C SER A 177 20.86 -7.13 14.73
N THR A 178 19.63 -7.30 15.19
CA THR A 178 19.14 -6.79 16.49
C THR A 178 19.50 -7.77 17.60
N ILE A 179 20.81 -7.98 17.81
CA ILE A 179 21.34 -8.80 18.90
C ILE A 179 22.00 -7.91 19.96
N GLY A 180 22.12 -8.45 21.17
CA GLY A 180 22.75 -7.73 22.28
C GLY A 180 22.04 -6.44 22.65
N GLY A 181 22.78 -5.37 22.92
CA GLY A 181 22.24 -4.07 23.33
C GLY A 181 21.42 -3.38 22.22
N ARG A 182 21.51 -3.84 20.97
CA ARG A 182 20.67 -3.35 19.86
C ARG A 182 19.28 -3.96 19.83
N ASN A 183 19.02 -5.01 20.62
CA ASN A 183 17.68 -5.53 20.79
C ASN A 183 16.91 -4.59 21.73
N PRO A 184 15.79 -3.97 21.28
CA PRO A 184 15.01 -3.06 22.14
C PRO A 184 14.42 -3.70 23.40
N GLN A 185 14.38 -5.04 23.45
CA GLN A 185 13.90 -5.81 24.61
C GLN A 185 15.05 -6.33 25.48
N ALA A 186 16.31 -6.04 25.15
CA ALA A 186 17.44 -6.46 25.97
C ALA A 186 17.39 -5.76 27.33
N LYS A 187 17.44 -6.55 28.40
CA LYS A 187 17.51 -6.05 29.78
C LYS A 187 18.90 -5.60 30.21
N LEU A 188 19.92 -5.98 29.44
CA LEU A 188 21.34 -5.74 29.72
C LEU A 188 21.99 -5.14 28.48
N THR A 189 23.06 -4.39 28.69
CA THR A 189 23.91 -3.80 27.65
C THR A 189 25.32 -4.40 27.69
N GLU A 190 26.14 -4.08 26.70
CA GLU A 190 27.55 -4.46 26.66
C GLU A 190 28.36 -3.87 27.84
N ASP A 191 27.98 -2.69 28.33
CA ASP A 191 28.54 -2.09 29.56
C ASP A 191 28.15 -2.90 30.81
N ASP A 192 26.88 -3.33 30.91
CA ASP A 192 26.42 -4.17 32.02
C ASP A 192 27.15 -5.50 32.04
N LEU A 193 27.43 -6.11 30.88
CA LEU A 193 28.22 -7.34 30.80
C LEU A 193 29.63 -7.16 31.36
N ARG A 194 30.29 -6.02 31.06
CA ARG A 194 31.60 -5.70 31.62
C ARG A 194 31.53 -5.56 33.14
N GLY A 195 30.52 -4.86 33.65
CA GLY A 195 30.28 -4.73 35.09
C GLY A 195 30.00 -6.06 35.79
N ILE A 196 29.12 -6.89 35.21
CA ILE A 196 28.80 -8.24 35.71
C ILE A 196 30.07 -9.10 35.77
N ARG A 197 30.87 -9.15 34.69
CA ARG A 197 32.10 -9.95 34.65
C ARG A 197 33.13 -9.46 35.67
N GLY A 198 33.29 -8.15 35.83
CA GLY A 198 34.18 -7.56 36.83
C GLY A 198 33.78 -7.94 38.26
N ARG A 199 32.50 -7.83 38.61
CA ARG A 199 31.98 -8.17 39.94
C ARG A 199 32.12 -9.67 40.26
N LEU A 200 31.85 -10.53 39.28
CA LEU A 200 32.08 -11.97 39.44
C LEU A 200 33.57 -12.29 39.62
N ALA A 201 34.47 -11.60 38.92
CA ALA A 201 35.92 -11.78 39.08
C ALA A 201 36.42 -11.34 40.46
N LEU A 202 35.75 -10.39 41.11
CA LEU A 202 35.99 -9.98 42.50
C LEU A 202 35.41 -10.95 43.53
N GLY A 203 34.84 -12.09 43.11
CA GLY A 203 34.29 -13.12 43.99
C GLY A 203 32.87 -12.83 44.49
N GLU A 204 32.19 -11.83 43.95
CA GLU A 204 30.82 -11.53 44.36
C GLU A 204 29.86 -12.65 43.95
N SER A 205 28.90 -12.98 44.82
CA SER A 205 27.95 -14.06 44.56
C SER A 205 27.05 -13.73 43.36
N GLN A 206 26.79 -14.74 42.51
CA GLN A 206 25.91 -14.59 41.35
C GLN A 206 24.49 -14.12 41.71
N VAL A 207 24.02 -14.42 42.93
CA VAL A 207 22.72 -13.96 43.43
C VAL A 207 22.75 -12.44 43.70
N SER A 208 23.80 -11.93 44.35
CA SER A 208 23.96 -10.49 44.58
C SER A 208 24.05 -9.71 43.28
N VAL A 209 24.88 -10.21 42.34
CA VAL A 209 25.01 -9.59 41.02
C VAL A 209 23.67 -9.60 40.27
N ALA A 210 22.92 -10.70 40.31
CA ALA A 210 21.61 -10.80 39.69
C ALA A 210 20.60 -9.77 40.22
N LEU A 211 20.58 -9.54 41.54
CA LEU A 211 19.71 -8.55 42.18
C LEU A 211 20.03 -7.12 41.71
N VAL A 212 21.31 -6.74 41.67
CA VAL A 212 21.70 -5.38 41.27
C VAL A 212 21.31 -5.09 39.81
N TYR A 213 21.47 -6.06 38.92
CA TYR A 213 21.15 -5.88 37.50
C TYR A 213 19.69 -6.25 37.15
N GLY A 214 18.85 -6.60 38.15
CA GLY A 214 17.44 -6.91 37.93
C GLY A 214 17.18 -8.12 37.02
N VAL A 215 18.08 -9.11 37.03
CA VAL A 215 18.00 -10.33 36.21
C VAL A 215 18.01 -11.60 37.05
N SER A 216 17.76 -12.75 36.43
CA SER A 216 17.81 -14.03 37.14
C SER A 216 19.27 -14.47 37.39
N LYS A 217 19.49 -15.22 38.48
CA LYS A 217 20.80 -15.86 38.73
C LYS A 217 21.23 -16.79 37.58
N THR A 218 20.27 -17.44 36.90
CA THR A 218 20.53 -18.24 35.70
C THR A 218 21.10 -17.40 34.56
N THR A 219 20.57 -16.19 34.35
CA THR A 219 21.09 -15.23 33.36
C THR A 219 22.54 -14.87 33.65
N ILE A 220 22.87 -14.54 34.90
CA ILE A 220 24.26 -14.26 35.31
C ILE A 220 25.16 -15.47 35.08
N ASN A 221 24.68 -16.66 35.43
CA ASN A 221 25.40 -17.92 35.25
C ASN A 221 25.66 -18.25 33.77
N ASP A 222 24.74 -17.93 32.87
CA ASP A 222 24.92 -18.13 31.43
C ASP A 222 25.87 -17.11 30.80
N ILE A 223 25.84 -15.86 31.27
CA ILE A 223 26.83 -14.83 30.91
C ILE A 223 28.23 -15.25 31.36
N ALA A 224 28.36 -15.75 32.60
CA ALA A 224 29.63 -16.21 33.16
C ALA A 224 30.21 -17.40 32.39
N ARG A 225 29.36 -18.31 31.91
CA ARG A 225 29.76 -19.45 31.06
C ARG A 225 29.87 -19.12 29.57
N GLY A 226 29.63 -17.87 29.17
CA GLY A 226 29.64 -17.47 27.76
C GLY A 226 28.57 -18.15 26.89
N ARG A 227 27.51 -18.71 27.50
CA ARG A 227 26.41 -19.37 26.78
C ARG A 227 25.46 -18.38 26.11
N THR A 228 25.40 -17.16 26.65
CA THR A 228 24.65 -16.03 26.08
C THR A 228 25.62 -14.88 25.77
N TRP A 229 25.22 -13.97 24.88
CA TRP A 229 26.04 -12.81 24.46
C TRP A 229 27.38 -13.13 23.76
N ALA A 230 27.63 -14.39 23.38
CA ALA A 230 28.86 -14.84 22.72
C ALA A 230 29.14 -14.16 21.36
N ARG A 231 28.11 -13.66 20.67
CA ARG A 231 28.23 -12.97 19.36
C ARG A 231 28.35 -11.44 19.48
N VAL A 232 28.38 -10.92 20.71
CA VAL A 232 28.33 -9.49 21.02
C VAL A 232 29.60 -9.02 21.75
N ALA A 233 30.29 -9.94 22.43
CA ALA A 233 31.54 -9.70 23.16
C ALA A 233 32.79 -9.95 22.29
#